data_AF-A0A957CF61-F1
#
_entry.id   AF-A0A957CF61-F1
#
_cell.length_a   1.000
_cell.length_b   1.000
_cell.length_c   1.000
_cell.angle_alpha   90.00
_cell.angle_beta   90.00
_cell.angle_gamma   90.00
#
_symmetry.space_group_name_H-M   'P 1'
#
loop_
_entity.id
_entity.type
_entity.pdbx_description
1 polymer ?
#
loop_
_entity_poly.entity_id
_entity_poly.type
_entity_poly.pdbx_seq_one_letter_code
_entity_poly.pdbx_strand_id
1 'polypeptide(L)'
;MEKTNESFSEFKNSFSYGTRTDLNFKFLKGLSDEEAGNFFQALLWQLGDAFVDGNFTRLAEHVQAGQARVYDEKSGRFQYNEAPFTPFTKPLADARLMLLTSSGHFVAGDDPRPLGIDNMTQAEAVAQITQFLRRPPTLSEIPTNTPTDKLRVRHGGYDVRAAQADPNVNLPLAHLRDMVAEGVFAELANPAYSFVGAAAQTPLLKNTGPAWVEKFQAL
;
A
#
# COMPACT_ATOMS: atom_id res chain seq x y z
N MET A 1 34.90 13.22 -14.77
CA MET A 1 33.60 12.53 -14.61
C MET A 1 33.85 11.07 -14.87
N GLU A 2 33.72 10.25 -13.83
CA GLU A 2 33.75 8.78 -13.99
C GLU A 2 32.59 8.40 -14.91
N LYS A 3 32.89 7.80 -16.07
CA LYS A 3 31.85 7.21 -16.92
C LYS A 3 31.35 5.98 -16.19
N THR A 4 30.25 6.13 -15.46
CA THR A 4 29.48 4.98 -14.98
C THR A 4 28.90 4.28 -16.21
N ASN A 5 29.54 3.20 -16.65
CA ASN A 5 29.02 2.31 -17.69
C ASN A 5 27.87 1.48 -17.10
N GLU A 6 26.74 2.12 -16.80
CA GLU A 6 25.52 1.43 -16.41
C GLU A 6 24.90 0.76 -17.64
N SER A 7 24.63 -0.54 -17.52
CA SER A 7 23.87 -1.31 -18.50
C SER A 7 22.38 -0.99 -18.41
N PHE A 8 21.63 -1.25 -19.49
CA PHE A 8 20.18 -1.07 -19.48
C PHE A 8 19.48 -1.93 -18.42
N SER A 9 19.98 -3.15 -18.17
CA SER A 9 19.47 -4.03 -17.12
C SER A 9 19.66 -3.42 -15.73
N GLU A 10 20.84 -2.85 -15.43
CA GLU A 10 21.09 -2.15 -14.16
C GLU A 10 20.16 -0.95 -14.00
N PHE A 11 19.98 -0.16 -15.05
CA PHE A 11 19.04 0.97 -15.07
C PHE A 11 17.61 0.53 -14.72
N LYS A 12 17.02 -0.41 -15.49
CA LYS A 12 15.61 -0.81 -15.28
C LYS A 12 15.39 -1.51 -13.93
N ASN A 13 16.39 -2.26 -13.45
CA ASN A 13 16.30 -2.99 -12.19
C ASN A 13 16.42 -2.05 -10.97
N SER A 14 17.08 -0.89 -11.14
CA SER A 14 17.27 0.10 -10.06
C SER A 14 15.97 0.74 -9.56
N PHE A 15 14.86 0.63 -10.31
CA PHE A 15 13.53 1.08 -9.90
C PHE A 15 12.90 0.22 -8.79
N SER A 16 13.32 -1.03 -8.66
CA SER A 16 12.80 -1.94 -7.64
C SER A 16 13.71 -1.98 -6.41
N TYR A 17 13.46 -1.08 -5.45
CA TYR A 17 14.22 -0.99 -4.20
C TYR A 17 15.74 -0.83 -4.43
N GLY A 18 16.11 -0.10 -5.49
CA GLY A 18 17.49 0.26 -5.84
C GLY A 18 17.74 1.77 -5.80
N THR A 19 18.74 2.23 -6.55
CA THR A 19 19.18 3.64 -6.55
C THR A 19 18.15 4.62 -7.14
N ARG A 20 17.20 4.13 -7.95
CA ARG A 20 16.12 4.93 -8.56
C ARG A 20 14.74 4.42 -8.15
N THR A 21 14.60 4.01 -6.89
CA THR A 21 13.37 3.35 -6.44
C THR A 21 12.14 4.16 -6.80
N ASP A 22 11.23 3.54 -7.55
CA ASP A 22 9.90 4.09 -7.86
C ASP A 22 8.88 2.94 -7.76
N LEU A 23 7.91 3.11 -6.87
CA LEU A 23 6.97 2.05 -6.56
C LEU A 23 5.92 1.83 -7.66
N ASN A 24 5.74 2.79 -8.57
CA ASN A 24 4.91 2.63 -9.78
C ASN A 24 5.63 1.84 -10.87
N PHE A 25 6.97 1.93 -10.92
CA PHE A 25 7.79 1.33 -11.98
C PHE A 25 8.65 0.14 -11.51
N LYS A 26 8.56 -0.28 -10.25
CA LYS A 26 9.30 -1.45 -9.73
C LYS A 26 9.04 -2.74 -10.52
N PHE A 27 7.91 -2.83 -11.22
CA PHE A 27 7.58 -3.99 -12.07
C PHE A 27 8.55 -4.17 -13.24
N LEU A 28 9.25 -3.12 -13.68
CA LEU A 28 10.25 -3.18 -14.77
C LEU A 28 11.35 -4.21 -14.52
N LYS A 29 11.66 -4.50 -13.25
CA LYS A 29 12.62 -5.56 -12.87
C LYS A 29 12.18 -6.94 -13.36
N GLY A 30 10.87 -7.17 -13.51
CA GLY A 30 10.30 -8.43 -14.00
C GLY A 30 10.30 -8.59 -15.52
N LEU A 31 10.49 -7.50 -16.27
CA LEU A 31 10.57 -7.55 -17.73
C LEU A 31 11.98 -7.90 -18.21
N SER A 32 12.11 -8.53 -19.36
CA SER A 32 13.38 -8.60 -20.10
C SER A 32 13.82 -7.21 -20.57
N ASP A 33 15.09 -7.09 -20.96
CA ASP A 33 15.63 -5.83 -21.48
C ASP A 33 14.89 -5.37 -22.75
N GLU A 34 14.51 -6.29 -23.65
CA GLU A 34 13.72 -5.97 -24.83
C GLU A 34 12.31 -5.47 -24.48
N GLU A 35 11.59 -6.17 -23.60
CA GLU A 35 10.25 -5.78 -23.17
C GLU A 35 10.24 -4.43 -22.45
N ALA A 36 11.23 -4.19 -21.57
CA ALA A 36 11.36 -2.91 -20.89
C ALA A 36 11.71 -1.77 -21.87
N GLY A 37 12.55 -2.04 -22.88
CA GLY A 37 12.84 -1.09 -23.96
C GLY A 37 11.57 -0.71 -24.73
N ASN A 38 10.79 -1.70 -25.15
CA ASN A 38 9.51 -1.50 -25.83
C ASN A 38 8.51 -0.73 -24.95
N PHE A 39 8.47 -1.03 -23.65
CA PHE A 39 7.65 -0.30 -22.70
C PHE A 39 8.00 1.20 -22.65
N PHE A 40 9.29 1.53 -22.54
CA PHE A 40 9.73 2.94 -22.50
C PHE A 40 9.49 3.65 -23.83
N GLN A 41 9.74 2.99 -24.95
CA GLN A 41 9.46 3.56 -26.28
C GLN A 41 7.99 3.93 -26.43
N ALA A 42 7.09 3.00 -26.09
CA ALA A 42 5.65 3.24 -26.14
C ALA A 42 5.21 4.34 -25.17
N LEU A 43 5.78 4.39 -23.95
CA LEU A 43 5.49 5.44 -22.99
C LEU A 43 5.90 6.83 -23.52
N LEU A 44 7.07 6.94 -24.16
CA LEU A 44 7.56 8.19 -24.74
C LEU A 44 6.72 8.64 -25.95
N TRP A 45 6.28 7.70 -26.80
CA TRP A 45 5.38 8.03 -27.91
C TRP A 45 4.03 8.54 -27.42
N GLN A 46 3.44 7.84 -26.46
CA GLN A 46 2.17 8.28 -25.88
C GLN A 46 2.28 9.62 -25.16
N LEU A 47 3.44 9.94 -24.56
CA LEU A 47 3.69 11.26 -23.98
C LEU A 47 3.72 12.34 -25.07
N GLY A 48 4.35 12.04 -26.21
CA GLY A 48 4.33 12.91 -27.39
C GLY A 48 2.91 13.19 -27.88
N ASP A 49 2.07 12.16 -27.99
CA ASP A 49 0.65 12.33 -28.37
C ASP A 49 -0.12 13.16 -27.35
N ALA A 50 0.12 12.94 -26.05
CA ALA A 50 -0.53 13.69 -24.98
C ALA A 50 -0.20 15.19 -25.00
N PHE A 51 0.98 15.59 -25.52
CA PHE A 51 1.28 17.01 -25.75
C PHE A 51 0.43 17.64 -26.86
N VAL A 52 -0.12 16.84 -27.77
CA VAL A 52 -0.96 17.30 -28.87
C VAL A 52 -2.43 17.34 -28.45
N ASP A 53 -2.92 16.26 -27.84
CA ASP A 53 -4.35 16.09 -27.56
C ASP A 53 -4.74 16.24 -26.08
N GLY A 54 -3.78 16.39 -25.18
CA GLY A 54 -4.02 16.58 -23.74
C GLY A 54 -4.50 15.33 -23.00
N ASN A 55 -4.62 14.18 -23.66
CA ASN A 55 -5.11 12.95 -23.02
C ASN A 55 -3.96 12.17 -22.36
N PHE A 56 -3.69 12.52 -21.10
CA PHE A 56 -2.70 11.84 -20.25
C PHE A 56 -3.19 10.49 -19.68
N THR A 57 -4.47 10.16 -19.79
CA THR A 57 -5.03 8.89 -19.29
C THR A 57 -4.33 7.68 -19.90
N ARG A 58 -3.98 7.76 -21.18
CA ARG A 58 -3.24 6.70 -21.89
C ARG A 58 -1.93 6.32 -21.19
N LEU A 59 -1.23 7.28 -20.58
CA LEU A 59 0.03 7.01 -19.88
C LEU A 59 -0.22 6.17 -18.63
N ALA A 60 -1.29 6.48 -17.89
CA ALA A 60 -1.69 5.70 -16.74
C ALA A 60 -2.11 4.28 -17.15
N GLU A 61 -2.90 4.15 -18.21
CA GLU A 61 -3.31 2.85 -18.78
C GLU A 61 -2.12 2.02 -19.23
N HIS A 62 -1.12 2.63 -19.89
CA HIS A 62 0.10 1.95 -20.32
C HIS A 62 0.94 1.45 -19.14
N VAL A 63 1.09 2.27 -18.09
CA VAL A 63 1.77 1.86 -16.84
C VAL A 63 1.00 0.72 -16.17
N GLN A 64 -0.33 0.81 -16.07
CA GLN A 64 -1.18 -0.22 -15.49
C GLN A 64 -1.11 -1.53 -16.27
N ALA A 65 -1.10 -1.49 -17.61
CA ALA A 65 -0.95 -2.67 -18.45
C ALA A 65 0.42 -3.34 -18.24
N GLY A 66 1.49 -2.55 -18.10
CA GLY A 66 2.82 -3.05 -17.75
C GLY A 66 2.87 -3.72 -16.37
N GLN A 67 2.24 -3.12 -15.37
CA GLN A 67 2.10 -3.70 -14.03
C GLN A 67 1.31 -5.02 -14.08
N ALA A 68 0.15 -5.03 -14.73
CA ALA A 68 -0.71 -6.19 -14.86
C ALA A 68 0.03 -7.37 -15.50
N ARG A 69 0.75 -7.15 -16.59
CA ARG A 69 1.57 -8.18 -17.25
C ARG A 69 2.54 -8.86 -16.29
N VAL A 70 3.34 -8.09 -15.55
CA VAL A 70 4.38 -8.66 -14.66
C VAL A 70 3.80 -9.28 -13.39
N TYR A 71 2.71 -8.71 -12.87
CA TYR A 71 2.11 -9.19 -11.62
C TYR A 71 1.17 -10.37 -11.84
N ASP A 72 0.52 -10.47 -12.99
CA ASP A 72 -0.34 -11.61 -13.31
C ASP A 72 0.46 -12.89 -13.55
N GLU A 73 1.65 -12.82 -14.15
CA GLU A 73 2.57 -13.98 -14.21
C GLU A 73 2.90 -14.57 -12.82
N LYS A 74 2.74 -13.77 -11.75
CA LYS A 74 2.96 -14.19 -10.35
C LYS A 74 1.67 -14.57 -9.61
N SER A 75 0.49 -14.36 -10.20
CA SER A 75 -0.82 -14.57 -9.57
C SER A 75 -1.12 -16.04 -9.27
N GLY A 76 -0.33 -16.98 -9.81
CA GLY A 76 -0.44 -18.42 -9.56
C GLY A 76 0.06 -18.91 -8.19
N ARG A 77 0.90 -18.14 -7.48
CA ARG A 77 1.65 -18.68 -6.33
C ARG A 77 0.83 -18.88 -5.05
N PHE A 78 -0.21 -18.08 -4.84
CA PHE A 78 -1.04 -18.10 -3.63
C PHE A 78 -2.52 -18.29 -3.97
N GLN A 79 -2.80 -19.34 -4.74
CA GLN A 79 -4.16 -19.76 -5.05
C GLN A 79 -4.61 -20.81 -4.03
N TYR A 80 -5.75 -20.56 -3.40
CA TYR A 80 -6.35 -21.47 -2.44
C TYR A 80 -7.75 -21.82 -2.93
N ASN A 81 -8.06 -23.12 -3.01
CA ASN A 81 -9.40 -23.59 -3.40
C ASN A 81 -10.44 -23.34 -2.30
N GLU A 82 -9.96 -23.18 -1.06
CA GLU A 82 -10.77 -22.92 0.11
C GLU A 82 -10.21 -21.67 0.80
N ALA A 83 -11.11 -20.81 1.26
CA ALA A 83 -10.78 -19.67 2.08
C ALA A 83 -11.43 -19.85 3.46
N PRO A 84 -10.78 -19.41 4.55
CA PRO A 84 -11.29 -19.56 5.92
C PRO A 84 -12.44 -18.58 6.20
N PHE A 85 -13.43 -18.50 5.30
CA PHE A 85 -14.61 -17.67 5.48
C PHE A 85 -15.56 -18.34 6.45
N THR A 86 -15.80 -17.68 7.57
CA THR A 86 -16.96 -17.96 8.41
C THR A 86 -18.14 -17.14 7.87
N PRO A 87 -19.27 -17.75 7.50
CA PRO A 87 -20.45 -17.01 7.07
C PRO A 87 -20.87 -15.97 8.11
N PHE A 88 -21.09 -14.74 7.66
CA PHE A 88 -21.58 -13.67 8.52
C PHE A 88 -23.09 -13.81 8.71
N THR A 89 -23.52 -14.16 9.92
CA THR A 89 -24.93 -14.51 10.23
C THR A 89 -25.72 -13.39 10.90
N LYS A 90 -25.04 -12.33 11.36
CA LYS A 90 -25.68 -11.16 11.99
C LYS A 90 -26.24 -10.23 10.89
N PRO A 91 -27.43 -9.65 11.04
CA PRO A 91 -27.86 -8.55 10.18
C PRO A 91 -26.82 -7.42 10.21
N LEU A 92 -26.41 -6.92 9.05
CA LEU A 92 -25.38 -5.88 8.96
C LEU A 92 -25.77 -4.61 9.71
N ALA A 93 -27.06 -4.24 9.63
CA ALA A 93 -27.64 -3.11 10.34
C ALA A 93 -27.47 -3.18 11.87
N ASP A 94 -27.32 -4.38 12.43
CA ASP A 94 -27.10 -4.59 13.86
C ASP A 94 -25.60 -4.74 14.21
N ALA A 95 -24.70 -4.74 13.23
CA ALA A 95 -23.30 -5.08 13.39
C ALA A 95 -22.43 -3.89 13.84
N ARG A 96 -21.43 -4.20 14.67
CA ARG A 96 -20.29 -3.33 14.96
C ARG A 96 -19.15 -3.70 14.02
N LEU A 97 -18.68 -2.75 13.21
CA LEU A 97 -17.54 -2.96 12.32
C LEU A 97 -16.27 -2.35 12.89
N MET A 98 -15.13 -3.01 12.70
CA MET A 98 -13.82 -2.46 13.03
C MET A 98 -12.98 -2.40 11.76
N LEU A 99 -12.31 -1.27 11.53
CA LEU A 99 -11.36 -1.12 10.43
C LEU A 99 -9.95 -1.51 10.89
N LEU A 100 -9.34 -2.48 10.22
CA LEU A 100 -7.91 -2.78 10.29
C LEU A 100 -7.33 -2.69 8.87
N THR A 101 -6.33 -1.85 8.67
CA THR A 101 -5.68 -1.65 7.36
C THR A 101 -4.17 -1.80 7.45
N SER A 102 -3.53 -2.25 6.37
CA SER A 102 -2.07 -2.39 6.25
C SER A 102 -1.41 -1.19 5.54
N SER A 103 -2.13 -0.07 5.48
CA SER A 103 -1.75 1.13 4.72
C SER A 103 -0.65 1.99 5.35
N GLY A 104 -0.35 1.82 6.63
CA GLY A 104 0.65 2.64 7.32
C GLY A 104 0.19 4.06 7.67
N HIS A 105 -1.11 4.25 7.82
CA HIS A 105 -1.68 5.48 8.38
C HIS A 105 -1.44 5.59 9.90
N PHE A 106 -1.33 6.82 10.39
CA PHE A 106 -1.24 7.19 11.80
C PHE A 106 -1.73 8.64 12.01
N VAL A 107 -1.96 9.04 13.27
CA VAL A 107 -2.38 10.40 13.61
C VAL A 107 -1.15 11.31 13.67
N ALA A 108 -1.25 12.54 13.15
CA ALA A 108 -0.19 13.53 13.23
C ALA A 108 0.21 13.77 14.70
N GLY A 109 1.50 13.57 15.02
CA GLY A 109 2.02 13.65 16.38
C GLY A 109 2.07 12.31 17.12
N ASP A 110 1.46 11.25 16.57
CA ASP A 110 1.47 9.89 17.11
C ASP A 110 2.11 8.92 16.11
N ASP A 111 3.37 9.19 15.78
CA ASP A 111 4.14 8.34 14.88
C ASP A 111 4.44 6.99 15.57
N PRO A 112 4.04 5.83 14.98
CA PRO A 112 4.25 4.52 15.58
C PRO A 112 5.73 4.08 15.64
N ARG A 113 6.65 4.83 15.02
CA ARG A 113 8.10 4.58 14.97
C ARG A 113 8.42 3.10 14.76
N PRO A 114 7.94 2.47 13.67
CA PRO A 114 8.02 1.02 13.47
C PRO A 114 9.46 0.49 13.42
N LEU A 115 10.43 1.35 13.08
CA LEU A 115 11.86 1.05 13.10
C LEU A 115 12.62 1.68 14.29
N GLY A 116 11.92 2.39 15.18
CA GLY A 116 12.53 3.17 16.27
C GLY A 116 13.20 4.46 15.80
N ILE A 117 12.84 4.97 14.61
CA ILE A 117 13.38 6.19 14.02
C ILE A 117 12.34 7.29 14.19
N ASP A 118 12.72 8.38 14.85
CA ASP A 118 11.86 9.55 15.01
C ASP A 118 11.69 10.29 13.68
N ASN A 119 10.47 10.70 13.35
CA ASN A 119 10.13 11.50 12.17
C ASN A 119 10.65 10.92 10.83
N MET A 120 10.71 9.60 10.71
CA MET A 120 11.15 8.92 9.50
C MET A 120 10.38 9.44 8.27
N THR A 121 11.11 9.83 7.23
CA THR A 121 10.54 10.29 5.97
C THR A 121 10.00 9.10 5.15
N GLN A 122 9.16 9.40 4.14
CA GLN A 122 8.72 8.38 3.19
C GLN A 122 9.89 7.78 2.41
N ALA A 123 10.88 8.59 2.02
CA ALA A 123 12.06 8.10 1.29
C ALA A 123 12.89 7.12 2.13
N GLU A 124 13.09 7.41 3.42
CA GLU A 124 13.76 6.49 4.35
C GLU A 124 12.96 5.20 4.57
N ALA A 125 11.63 5.28 4.65
CA ALA A 125 10.78 4.10 4.76
C ALA A 125 10.91 3.18 3.53
N VAL A 126 10.99 3.76 2.33
CA VAL A 126 11.21 3.02 1.07
C VAL A 126 12.60 2.39 1.04
N ALA A 127 13.65 3.14 1.40
CA ALA A 127 15.02 2.64 1.43
C ALA A 127 15.21 1.50 2.45
N GLN A 128 14.45 1.52 3.55
CA GLN A 128 14.53 0.54 4.64
C GLN A 128 13.45 -0.54 4.59
N ILE A 129 12.78 -0.74 3.44
CA ILE A 129 11.68 -1.70 3.29
C ILE A 129 11.99 -3.10 3.84
N THR A 130 13.23 -3.57 3.69
CA THR A 130 13.67 -4.89 4.16
C THR A 130 13.74 -4.99 5.67
N GLN A 131 13.91 -3.87 6.38
CA GLN A 131 13.92 -3.82 7.85
C GLN A 131 12.51 -3.98 8.42
N PHE A 132 11.49 -3.46 7.74
CA PHE A 132 10.09 -3.69 8.13
C PHE A 132 9.74 -5.19 8.11
N LEU A 133 10.23 -5.92 7.11
CA LEU A 133 10.00 -7.37 6.99
C LEU A 133 10.67 -8.19 8.11
N ARG A 134 11.64 -7.62 8.82
CA ARG A 134 12.41 -8.28 9.89
C ARG A 134 11.87 -7.99 11.28
N ARG A 135 10.85 -7.14 11.40
CA ARG A 135 10.28 -6.74 12.70
C ARG A 135 8.79 -7.05 12.74
N PRO A 136 8.23 -7.29 13.94
CA PRO A 136 6.79 -7.28 14.12
C PRO A 136 6.23 -5.91 13.72
N PRO A 137 5.12 -5.83 12.98
CA PRO A 137 4.48 -4.57 12.67
C PRO A 137 3.91 -3.92 13.94
N THR A 138 4.03 -2.60 14.04
CA THR A 138 3.42 -1.80 15.11
C THR A 138 2.04 -1.31 14.67
N LEU A 139 1.02 -1.53 15.50
CA LEU A 139 -0.31 -0.95 15.29
C LEU A 139 -0.31 0.53 15.65
N SER A 140 -0.90 1.33 14.77
CA SER A 140 -1.38 2.68 15.04
C SER A 140 -2.85 2.61 15.43
N GLU A 141 -3.22 3.34 16.47
CA GLU A 141 -4.60 3.50 16.91
C GLU A 141 -5.10 4.86 16.42
N ILE A 142 -6.11 4.86 15.56
CA ILE A 142 -6.63 6.06 14.92
C ILE A 142 -8.06 6.26 15.40
N PRO A 143 -8.34 7.30 16.21
CA PRO A 143 -9.70 7.66 16.56
C PRO A 143 -10.55 7.80 15.29
N THR A 144 -11.71 7.17 15.25
CA THR A 144 -12.53 7.11 14.02
C THR A 144 -13.07 8.48 13.60
N ASN A 145 -13.06 9.46 14.49
CA ASN A 145 -13.39 10.86 14.24
C ASN A 145 -12.17 11.73 13.89
N THR A 146 -10.98 11.15 13.70
CA THR A 146 -9.77 11.89 13.32
C THR A 146 -10.02 12.67 12.02
N PRO A 147 -9.84 14.01 12.03
CA PRO A 147 -9.95 14.82 10.82
C PRO A 147 -8.93 14.40 9.76
N THR A 148 -9.30 14.47 8.48
CA THR A 148 -8.44 14.01 7.38
C THR A 148 -7.11 14.76 7.31
N ASP A 149 -7.09 16.05 7.64
CA ASP A 149 -5.87 16.89 7.71
C ASP A 149 -4.92 16.51 8.86
N LYS A 150 -5.38 15.70 9.82
CA LYS A 150 -4.58 15.12 10.90
C LYS A 150 -4.10 13.70 10.61
N LEU A 151 -4.52 13.09 9.51
CA LEU A 151 -4.00 11.80 9.11
C LEU A 151 -2.64 11.96 8.41
N ARG A 152 -1.75 11.03 8.69
CA ARG A 152 -0.46 10.87 8.00
C ARG A 152 -0.38 9.44 7.50
N VAL A 153 0.41 9.22 6.46
CA VAL A 153 0.68 7.90 5.91
C VAL A 153 2.15 7.77 5.55
N ARG A 154 2.73 6.62 5.90
CA ARG A 154 4.10 6.26 5.54
C ARG A 154 4.21 4.76 5.33
N HIS A 155 4.68 4.35 4.16
CA HIS A 155 4.74 2.95 3.78
C HIS A 155 5.84 2.69 2.75
N GLY A 156 6.81 1.83 3.05
CA GLY A 156 7.92 1.57 2.14
C GLY A 156 7.59 0.68 0.93
N GLY A 157 6.43 0.01 0.94
CA GLY A 157 6.06 -1.01 -0.06
C GLY A 157 5.10 -0.59 -1.19
N TYR A 158 4.50 0.59 -1.12
CA TYR A 158 3.62 1.14 -2.16
C TYR A 158 3.71 2.68 -2.22
N ASP A 159 3.30 3.27 -3.35
CA ASP A 159 3.27 4.73 -3.51
C ASP A 159 2.13 5.36 -2.71
N VAL A 160 2.49 6.11 -1.67
CA VAL A 160 1.53 6.71 -0.75
C VAL A 160 0.89 8.00 -1.25
N ARG A 161 1.28 8.56 -2.40
CA ARG A 161 0.81 9.89 -2.87
C ARG A 161 -0.71 9.98 -2.97
N ALA A 162 -1.37 8.93 -3.46
CA ALA A 162 -2.83 8.88 -3.52
C ALA A 162 -3.46 8.91 -2.12
N ALA A 163 -2.92 8.12 -1.18
CA ALA A 163 -3.38 8.09 0.22
C ALA A 163 -3.05 9.38 1.00
N GLN A 164 -2.00 10.11 0.60
CA GLN A 164 -1.67 11.43 1.14
C GLN A 164 -2.66 12.49 0.66
N ALA A 165 -3.07 12.42 -0.61
CA ALA A 165 -4.04 13.33 -1.19
C ALA A 165 -5.46 13.07 -0.66
N ASP A 166 -5.84 11.79 -0.55
CA ASP A 166 -7.10 11.35 0.03
C ASP A 166 -6.89 10.09 0.88
N PRO A 167 -6.94 10.21 2.22
CA PRO A 167 -6.82 9.06 3.12
C PRO A 167 -7.89 7.99 2.88
N ASN A 168 -9.05 8.33 2.30
CA ASN A 168 -10.13 7.36 2.10
C ASN A 168 -9.78 6.28 1.08
N VAL A 169 -8.73 6.48 0.26
CA VAL A 169 -8.22 5.47 -0.67
C VAL A 169 -7.78 4.19 0.05
N ASN A 170 -7.20 4.29 1.25
CA ASN A 170 -6.75 3.11 2.02
C ASN A 170 -7.15 3.10 3.51
N LEU A 171 -7.79 4.17 3.99
CA LEU A 171 -8.35 4.34 5.33
C LEU A 171 -9.70 5.07 5.21
N PRO A 172 -10.77 4.41 4.73
CA PRO A 172 -12.07 5.01 4.35
C PRO A 172 -12.95 5.42 5.55
N LEU A 173 -12.37 6.08 6.56
CA LEU A 173 -13.09 6.47 7.77
C LEU A 173 -14.24 7.44 7.48
N ALA A 174 -14.14 8.30 6.47
CA ALA A 174 -15.25 9.19 6.12
C ALA A 174 -16.46 8.37 5.62
N HIS A 175 -16.23 7.52 4.62
CA HIS A 175 -17.29 6.67 4.07
C HIS A 175 -17.87 5.70 5.11
N LEU A 176 -17.05 5.15 6.00
CA LEU A 176 -17.55 4.30 7.08
C LEU A 176 -18.44 5.06 8.07
N ARG A 177 -18.12 6.33 8.38
CA ARG A 177 -19.00 7.17 9.21
C ARG A 177 -20.31 7.50 8.50
N ASP A 178 -20.25 7.79 7.20
CA ASP A 178 -21.45 8.05 6.40
C ASP A 178 -22.36 6.83 6.38
N MET A 179 -21.79 5.62 6.20
CA MET A 179 -22.53 4.36 6.26
C MET A 179 -23.18 4.10 7.63
N VAL A 180 -22.55 4.48 8.74
CA VAL A 180 -23.19 4.44 10.07
C VAL A 180 -24.36 5.42 10.13
N ALA A 181 -24.17 6.65 9.66
CA ALA A 181 -25.22 7.68 9.66
C ALA A 181 -26.43 7.29 8.79
N GLU A 182 -26.19 6.57 7.70
CA GLU A 182 -27.21 6.00 6.80
C GLU A 182 -27.87 4.72 7.36
N GLY A 183 -27.39 4.18 8.47
CA GLY A 183 -27.94 2.97 9.09
C GLY A 183 -27.58 1.68 8.37
N VAL A 184 -26.51 1.67 7.54
CA VAL A 184 -26.02 0.45 6.87
C VAL A 184 -25.51 -0.56 7.89
N PHE A 185 -24.83 -0.09 8.94
CA PHE A 185 -24.43 -0.87 10.11
C PHE A 185 -24.52 -0.04 11.38
N ALA A 186 -24.67 -0.70 12.53
CA ALA A 186 -25.03 -0.06 13.80
C ALA A 186 -23.96 0.91 14.29
N GLU A 187 -22.69 0.51 14.23
CA GLU A 187 -21.60 1.30 14.78
C GLU A 187 -20.23 0.95 14.20
N LEU A 188 -19.34 1.94 14.22
CA LEU A 188 -17.93 1.78 13.90
C LEU A 188 -17.12 1.73 15.21
N ALA A 189 -16.45 0.60 15.46
CA ALA A 189 -15.54 0.43 16.57
C ALA A 189 -14.42 1.49 16.53
N ASN A 190 -14.14 2.05 17.70
CA ASN A 190 -13.13 3.07 17.90
C ASN A 190 -12.07 2.55 18.90
N PRO A 191 -10.77 2.60 18.57
CA PRO A 191 -10.15 3.17 17.37
C PRO A 191 -10.23 2.25 16.14
N ALA A 192 -9.98 2.84 14.96
CA ALA A 192 -9.54 2.09 13.80
C ALA A 192 -8.05 1.79 13.91
N TYR A 193 -7.61 0.69 13.29
CA TYR A 193 -6.23 0.22 13.39
C TYR A 193 -5.53 0.26 12.04
N SER A 194 -4.26 0.64 12.07
CA SER A 194 -3.41 0.68 10.87
C SER A 194 -2.00 0.17 11.19
N PHE A 195 -1.32 -0.44 10.24
CA PHE A 195 0.10 -0.79 10.36
C PHE A 195 0.78 -0.75 8.99
N VAL A 196 2.10 -0.80 8.95
CA VAL A 196 2.84 -0.93 7.69
C VAL A 196 2.80 -2.38 7.21
N GLY A 197 2.09 -2.64 6.12
CA GLY A 197 1.87 -3.96 5.52
C GLY A 197 3.09 -4.67 4.96
N ALA A 198 4.25 -4.00 4.90
CA ALA A 198 5.52 -4.62 4.57
C ALA A 198 6.06 -5.49 5.72
N ALA A 199 5.29 -6.49 6.13
CA ALA A 199 5.58 -7.41 7.22
C ALA A 199 5.71 -8.85 6.71
N ALA A 200 6.50 -9.67 7.40
CA ALA A 200 6.61 -11.09 7.08
C ALA A 200 5.33 -11.83 7.48
N GLN A 201 4.77 -12.61 6.53
CA GLN A 201 3.48 -13.31 6.71
C GLN A 201 3.52 -14.35 7.84
N THR A 202 4.55 -15.19 7.91
CA THR A 202 4.60 -16.28 8.90
C THR A 202 4.68 -15.75 10.34
N PRO A 203 5.56 -14.80 10.69
CA PRO A 203 5.53 -14.18 12.02
C PRO A 203 4.23 -13.43 12.33
N LEU A 204 3.66 -12.74 11.33
CA LEU A 204 2.37 -12.07 11.50
C LEU A 204 1.27 -13.09 11.86
N LEU A 205 1.17 -14.20 11.13
CA LEU A 205 0.17 -15.24 11.38
C LEU A 205 0.38 -15.95 12.73
N LYS A 206 1.62 -16.27 13.08
CA LYS A 206 1.91 -17.11 14.26
C LYS A 206 2.01 -16.34 15.57
N ASN A 207 2.41 -15.06 15.52
CA ASN A 207 2.76 -14.30 16.73
C ASN A 207 1.94 -13.02 16.85
N THR A 208 2.03 -12.13 15.88
CA THR A 208 1.48 -10.76 16.00
C THR A 208 -0.04 -10.73 15.85
N GLY A 209 -0.59 -11.47 14.89
CA GLY A 209 -2.03 -11.56 14.60
C GLY A 209 -2.84 -12.09 15.79
N PRO A 210 -2.46 -13.21 16.44
CA PRO A 210 -3.15 -13.71 17.62
C PRO A 210 -3.23 -12.68 18.76
N ALA A 211 -2.13 -11.96 19.03
CA ALA A 211 -2.12 -10.90 20.04
C ALA A 211 -3.07 -9.73 19.69
N TRP A 212 -3.20 -9.40 18.41
CA TRP A 212 -4.18 -8.41 17.95
C TRP A 212 -5.61 -8.90 18.11
N VAL A 213 -5.89 -10.18 17.82
CA VAL A 213 -7.22 -10.77 18.03
C VAL A 213 -7.63 -10.69 19.50
N GLU A 214 -6.74 -11.06 20.43
CA GLU A 214 -7.00 -10.93 21.87
C GLU A 214 -7.32 -9.49 22.27
N LYS A 215 -6.53 -8.52 21.76
CA LYS A 215 -6.78 -7.08 21.97
C LYS A 215 -8.15 -6.65 21.44
N PHE A 216 -8.55 -7.11 20.25
CA PHE A 216 -9.79 -6.70 19.61
C PHE A 216 -11.04 -7.35 20.23
N GLN A 217 -10.91 -8.56 20.78
CA GLN A 217 -12.00 -9.22 21.51
C GLN A 217 -12.31 -8.54 22.85
N ALA A 218 -11.39 -7.73 23.37
CA ALA A 218 -11.57 -6.98 24.62
C ALA A 218 -12.22 -5.58 24.41
N LEU A 219 -12.53 -5.17 23.18
CA LEU A 219 -13.14 -3.88 22.81
C LEU A 219 -14.67 -3.92 22.81
#